data_AF-A0A8J6JHC3-F1
#
_entry.id   AF-A0A8J6JHC3-F1
#
_cell.length_a   1.000
_cell.length_b   1.000
_cell.length_c   1.000
_cell.angle_alpha   90.00
_cell.angle_beta   90.00
_cell.angle_gamma   90.00
#
_symmetry.space_group_name_H-M   'P 1'
#
loop_
_entity.id
_entity.type
_entity.pdbx_description
1 polymer ?
#
loop_
_entity_poly.entity_id
_entity_poly.type
_entity_poly.pdbx_seq_one_letter_code
_entity_poly.pdbx_strand_id
1 'polypeptide(L)'
;MKLWYEETAMQGMPMPDGLDRIDQRMFLDLRALYWQLRNGVVDRDTAIQDKRRLVGSYQRAKDRDGLRQKLLDASVTLWKETEGARSEYRRERTLEHADKLAAAIDGIEVPR
;
A
#
# COMPACT_ATOMS: atom_id res chain seq x y z
N MET A 1 15.69 8.05 6.33
CA MET A 1 15.56 6.91 5.41
C MET A 1 16.37 7.22 4.16
N LYS A 2 17.24 6.31 3.73
CA LYS A 2 17.96 6.39 2.45
C LYS A 2 17.40 5.28 1.56
N LEU A 3 16.89 5.64 0.39
CA LEU A 3 16.33 4.66 -0.56
C LEU A 3 17.48 4.10 -1.41
N TRP A 4 17.46 2.80 -1.74
CA TRP A 4 18.57 2.17 -2.46
C TRP A 4 18.81 2.76 -3.85
N TYR A 5 17.75 3.29 -4.48
CA TYR A 5 17.78 3.96 -5.78
C TYR A 5 18.03 5.47 -5.72
N GLU A 6 18.23 6.05 -4.53
CA GLU A 6 18.37 7.49 -4.35
C GLU A 6 19.64 8.04 -5.01
N GLU A 7 20.75 7.30 -4.94
CA GLU A 7 22.00 7.67 -5.60
C GLU A 7 21.85 7.68 -7.13
N THR A 8 21.13 6.69 -7.68
CA THR A 8 20.80 6.61 -9.10
C THR A 8 19.94 7.80 -9.54
N ALA A 9 18.91 8.15 -8.76
CA ALA A 9 18.09 9.33 -9.00
C ALA A 9 18.92 10.61 -8.93
N MET A 10 19.80 10.72 -7.93
CA MET A 10 20.70 11.85 -7.76
C MET A 10 21.61 12.00 -8.97
N GLN A 11 22.19 10.93 -9.51
CA GLN A 11 23.06 10.99 -10.69
C GLN A 11 22.30 11.26 -12.00
N GLY A 12 20.95 11.27 -11.97
CA GLY A 12 20.14 11.45 -13.18
C GLY A 12 20.14 10.24 -14.10
N MET A 13 20.54 9.08 -13.59
CA MET A 13 20.57 7.82 -14.34
C MET A 13 19.16 7.32 -14.67
N PRO A 14 19.04 6.34 -15.59
CA PRO A 14 17.78 5.65 -15.85
C PRO A 14 17.15 5.09 -14.56
N MET A 15 15.82 5.05 -14.54
CA MET A 15 15.07 4.46 -13.44
C MET A 15 15.36 2.95 -13.38
N PRO A 16 15.70 2.38 -12.22
CA PRO A 16 15.86 0.94 -12.08
C PRO A 16 14.56 0.18 -12.34
N ASP A 17 14.67 -1.04 -12.85
CA ASP A 17 13.55 -1.96 -13.01
C ASP A 17 13.02 -2.47 -11.65
N GLY A 18 11.79 -2.97 -11.65
CA GLY A 18 11.18 -3.64 -10.49
C GLY A 18 10.66 -2.69 -9.40
N LEU A 19 10.75 -1.37 -9.59
CA LEU A 19 10.10 -0.41 -8.69
C LEU A 19 8.59 -0.46 -8.83
N ASP A 20 7.87 -0.51 -7.70
CA ASP A 20 6.43 -0.30 -7.71
C ASP A 20 6.06 1.16 -8.06
N ARG A 21 4.78 1.43 -8.32
CA ARG A 21 4.35 2.76 -8.77
C ARG A 21 4.69 3.89 -7.77
N ILE A 22 4.71 3.61 -6.47
CA ILE A 22 5.03 4.60 -5.43
C ILE A 22 6.55 4.87 -5.44
N ASP A 23 7.36 3.82 -5.57
CA ASP A 23 8.81 3.91 -5.70
C ASP A 23 9.24 4.61 -6.99
N GLN A 24 8.59 4.31 -8.12
CA GLN A 24 8.81 5.01 -9.40
C GLN A 24 8.55 6.52 -9.26
N ARG A 25 7.46 6.89 -8.57
CA ARG A 25 7.13 8.30 -8.35
C ARG A 25 8.19 8.98 -7.47
N MET A 26 8.58 8.35 -6.37
CA MET A 26 9.61 8.88 -5.47
C MET A 26 10.95 9.04 -6.17
N PHE A 27 11.34 8.08 -7.01
CA PHE A 27 12.55 8.17 -7.84
C PHE A 27 12.52 9.42 -8.73
N LEU A 28 11.41 9.67 -9.43
CA LEU A 28 11.26 10.84 -10.31
C LEU A 28 11.28 12.15 -9.52
N ASP A 29 10.58 12.20 -8.39
CA ASP A 29 10.55 13.39 -7.53
C ASP A 29 11.96 13.72 -6.99
N LEU A 30 12.73 12.71 -6.56
CA LEU A 30 14.12 12.88 -6.13
C LEU A 30 15.02 13.34 -7.29
N ARG A 31 14.90 12.70 -8.46
CA ARG A 31 15.70 13.06 -9.64
C ARG A 31 15.45 14.51 -10.05
N ALA A 32 14.20 14.95 -10.03
CA ALA A 32 13.83 16.33 -10.30
C ALA A 32 14.43 17.29 -9.26
N LEU A 33 14.30 16.97 -7.97
CA LEU A 33 14.84 17.80 -6.88
C LEU A 33 16.36 17.96 -6.97
N TYR A 34 17.09 16.87 -7.24
CA TYR A 34 18.55 16.92 -7.40
C TYR A 34 18.96 17.70 -8.65
N TRP A 35 18.20 17.58 -9.75
CA TRP A 35 18.42 18.40 -10.93
C TRP A 35 18.19 19.89 -10.65
N GLN A 36 17.11 20.24 -9.95
CA GLN A 36 16.81 21.62 -9.57
C GLN A 36 17.92 22.23 -8.70
N LEU A 37 18.41 21.47 -7.71
CA LEU A 37 19.51 21.90 -6.83
C LEU A 37 20.81 22.12 -7.63
N ARG A 38 21.17 21.21 -8.53
CA ARG A 38 22.37 21.34 -9.37
C ARG A 38 22.33 22.54 -10.32
N ASN A 39 21.14 22.88 -10.81
CA ASN A 39 20.95 24.00 -11.73
C ASN A 39 20.63 25.32 -11.00
N GLY A 40 20.68 25.35 -9.67
CA GLY A 40 20.42 26.56 -8.88
C GLY A 40 18.97 27.05 -8.94
N VAL A 41 18.02 26.21 -9.37
CA VAL A 41 16.59 26.52 -9.36
C VAL A 41 16.06 26.61 -7.93
N VAL A 42 16.63 25.81 -7.03
CA VAL A 42 16.38 25.85 -5.58
C VAL A 42 17.71 25.91 -4.84
N ASP A 43 17.73 26.57 -3.70
CA ASP A 43 18.88 26.54 -2.80
C ASP A 43 18.92 25.24 -1.98
N ARG A 44 20.02 25.08 -1.22
CA ARG A 44 20.25 23.89 -0.41
C ARG A 44 19.21 23.71 0.69
N ASP A 45 18.79 24.80 1.35
CA ASP A 45 17.86 24.73 2.48
C ASP A 45 16.45 24.37 2.01
N THR A 46 16.02 24.95 0.89
CA THR A 46 14.79 24.61 0.18
C THR A 46 14.81 23.14 -0.26
N ALA A 47 15.89 22.68 -0.88
CA ALA A 47 16.01 21.29 -1.29
C ALA A 47 15.94 20.31 -0.11
N ILE A 48 16.53 20.65 1.05
CA ILE A 48 16.43 19.84 2.27
C ILE A 48 14.98 19.78 2.77
N GLN A 49 14.29 20.91 2.80
CA GLN A 49 12.88 20.96 3.24
C GLN A 49 11.97 20.19 2.29
N ASP A 50 12.12 20.36 0.99
CA ASP A 50 11.31 19.66 -0.01
C ASP A 50 11.55 18.16 0.01
N LYS A 51 12.82 17.74 0.13
CA LYS A 51 13.14 16.32 0.32
C LYS A 51 12.44 15.74 1.55
N ARG A 52 12.41 16.46 2.68
CA ARG A 52 11.69 16.02 3.90
C ARG A 52 10.19 15.86 3.63
N ARG A 53 9.57 16.79 2.90
CA ARG A 53 8.15 16.71 2.52
C ARG A 53 7.88 15.50 1.61
N LEU A 54 8.73 15.28 0.60
CA LEU A 54 8.65 14.14 -0.31
C LEU A 54 8.73 12.81 0.45
N VAL A 55 9.73 12.66 1.33
CA VAL A 55 9.91 11.46 2.18
C VAL A 55 8.67 11.23 3.06
N GLY A 56 8.12 12.28 3.67
CA GLY A 56 6.90 12.16 4.48
C GLY A 56 5.68 11.72 3.66
N SER A 57 5.53 12.25 2.44
CA SER A 57 4.44 11.86 1.54
C SER A 57 4.60 10.41 1.04
N TYR A 58 5.83 10.02 0.70
CA TYR A 58 6.17 8.66 0.30
C TYR A 58 5.83 7.65 1.40
N GLN A 59 6.23 7.92 2.65
CA GLN A 59 5.96 7.00 3.76
C GLN A 59 4.46 6.81 3.97
N ARG A 60 3.68 7.91 3.99
CA ARG A 60 2.22 7.83 4.10
C ARG A 60 1.59 7.06 2.94
N ALA A 61 2.12 7.21 1.73
CA ALA A 61 1.64 6.48 0.57
C ALA A 61 1.91 4.97 0.70
N LYS A 62 3.13 4.57 1.09
CA LYS A 62 3.48 3.17 1.36
C LYS A 62 2.64 2.57 2.48
N ASP A 63 2.47 3.28 3.59
CA ASP A 63 1.67 2.82 4.73
C ASP A 63 0.21 2.59 4.34
N ARG A 64 -0.36 3.54 3.59
CA ARG A 64 -1.74 3.44 3.09
C ARG A 64 -1.90 2.27 2.10
N ASP A 65 -0.93 2.08 1.20
CA ASP A 65 -0.98 1.00 0.21
C ASP A 65 -0.86 -0.38 0.90
N GLY A 66 0.07 -0.51 1.85
CA GLY A 66 0.21 -1.73 2.64
C GLY A 66 -1.04 -2.03 3.49
N LEU A 67 -1.66 -1.02 4.10
CA LEU A 67 -2.93 -1.21 4.81
C LEU A 67 -4.06 -1.59 3.86
N ARG A 68 -4.16 -0.92 2.71
CA ARG A 68 -5.17 -1.21 1.68
C ARG A 68 -5.07 -2.66 1.22
N GLN A 69 -3.87 -3.16 0.95
CA GLN A 69 -3.68 -4.55 0.53
C GLN A 69 -4.17 -5.53 1.59
N LYS A 70 -3.79 -5.33 2.86
CA LYS A 70 -4.26 -6.17 3.98
C LYS A 70 -5.78 -6.18 4.12
N LEU A 71 -6.41 -5.00 4.00
CA LEU A 71 -7.87 -4.89 4.07
C LEU A 71 -8.56 -5.55 2.87
N LEU A 72 -8.00 -5.46 1.68
CA LEU A 72 -8.51 -6.15 0.49
C LEU A 72 -8.44 -7.66 0.68
N ASP A 73 -7.30 -8.19 1.13
CA ASP A 73 -7.12 -9.62 1.37
C ASP A 73 -8.12 -10.13 2.42
N ALA A 74 -8.27 -9.42 3.53
CA ALA A 74 -9.25 -9.73 4.57
C ALA A 74 -10.70 -9.68 4.05
N SER A 75 -11.04 -8.67 3.24
CA SER A 75 -12.38 -8.53 2.66
C SER A 75 -12.71 -9.67 1.70
N VAL A 76 -11.74 -10.11 0.88
CA VAL A 76 -11.91 -11.24 -0.02
C VAL A 76 -12.17 -12.54 0.75
N THR A 77 -11.45 -12.77 1.85
CA THR A 77 -11.69 -13.93 2.73
C THR A 77 -13.08 -13.88 3.33
N LEU A 78 -13.45 -12.74 3.94
CA LEU A 78 -14.77 -12.54 4.55
C LEU A 78 -15.91 -12.82 3.57
N TRP A 79 -15.81 -12.30 2.33
CA TRP A 79 -16.82 -12.53 1.30
C TRP A 79 -16.94 -13.99 0.89
N LYS A 80 -15.82 -14.70 0.74
CA LYS A 80 -15.82 -16.13 0.41
C LYS A 80 -16.48 -16.96 1.50
N GLU A 81 -16.12 -16.71 2.76
CA GLU A 81 -16.66 -17.44 3.90
C GLU A 81 -18.14 -17.15 4.10
N THR A 82 -18.53 -15.88 4.01
CA THR A 82 -19.94 -15.46 4.12
C THR A 82 -20.78 -16.12 3.02
N GLU A 83 -20.34 -16.08 1.76
CA GLU A 83 -21.13 -16.68 0.66
C GLU A 83 -21.17 -18.21 0.76
N GLY A 84 -20.10 -18.84 1.25
CA GLY A 84 -20.07 -20.27 1.56
C GLY A 84 -21.11 -20.65 2.62
N ALA A 85 -21.07 -20.01 3.79
CA ALA A 85 -22.02 -20.25 4.88
C ALA A 85 -23.46 -19.92 4.46
N ARG A 86 -23.65 -18.86 3.67
CA ARG A 86 -24.96 -18.49 3.14
C ARG A 86 -25.51 -19.55 2.20
N SER A 87 -24.66 -20.15 1.38
CA SER A 87 -25.05 -21.22 0.45
C SER A 87 -25.50 -22.47 1.21
N GLU A 88 -24.78 -22.85 2.28
CA GLU A 88 -25.15 -23.95 3.18
C GLU A 88 -26.50 -23.69 3.85
N TYR A 89 -26.69 -22.51 4.45
CA TYR A 89 -27.97 -22.15 5.08
C TYR A 89 -29.14 -22.13 4.09
N ARG A 90 -28.91 -21.66 2.86
CA ARG A 90 -29.95 -21.67 1.81
C ARG A 90 -30.34 -23.08 1.40
N ARG A 91 -29.39 -24.01 1.37
CA ARG A 91 -29.64 -25.42 1.08
C ARG A 91 -30.39 -26.10 2.22
N GLU A 92 -29.95 -25.86 3.46
CA GLU A 92 -30.49 -26.49 4.67
C GLU A 92 -30.63 -25.45 5.79
N ARG A 93 -31.87 -25.03 6.05
CA ARG A 93 -32.18 -23.95 7.00
C ARG A 93 -32.21 -24.45 8.46
N THR A 94 -31.07 -24.85 8.98
CA THR A 94 -30.88 -25.27 10.37
C THR A 94 -30.37 -24.13 11.25
N LEU A 95 -30.50 -24.26 12.58
CA LEU A 95 -29.90 -23.31 13.52
C LEU A 95 -28.37 -23.32 13.44
N GLU A 96 -27.77 -24.49 13.29
CA GLU A 96 -26.32 -24.65 13.13
C GLU A 96 -25.78 -23.88 11.91
N HIS A 97 -26.45 -23.99 10.74
CA HIS A 97 -26.06 -23.21 9.56
C HIS A 97 -26.34 -21.71 9.73
N ALA A 98 -27.34 -21.32 10.52
CA ALA A 98 -27.59 -19.92 10.85
C ALA A 98 -26.49 -19.33 11.74
N ASP A 99 -26.04 -20.08 12.76
CA ASP A 99 -24.93 -19.69 13.64
C ASP A 99 -23.61 -19.59 12.87
N LYS A 100 -23.35 -20.55 11.97
CA LYS A 100 -22.19 -20.52 11.07
C LYS A 100 -22.19 -19.30 10.15
N LEU A 101 -23.36 -18.92 9.62
CA LEU A 101 -23.52 -17.71 8.82
C LEU A 101 -23.30 -16.43 9.65
N ALA A 102 -23.83 -16.37 10.87
CA ALA A 102 -23.63 -15.23 11.76
C ALA A 102 -22.14 -15.00 12.07
N ALA A 103 -21.44 -16.05 12.47
CA ALA A 103 -20.01 -15.97 12.77
C ALA A 103 -19.16 -15.60 11.54
N ALA A 104 -19.49 -16.12 10.35
CA ALA A 104 -18.84 -15.73 9.11
C ALA A 104 -19.05 -14.25 8.74
N ILE A 105 -20.23 -13.68 9.04
CA ILE A 105 -20.51 -12.24 8.82
C ILE A 105 -19.74 -11.37 9.83
N ASP A 106 -19.70 -11.81 11.09
CA ASP A 106 -19.00 -11.09 12.16
C ASP A 106 -17.47 -11.12 11.98
N GLY A 107 -16.96 -11.95 11.07
CA GLY A 107 -15.53 -12.15 10.85
C GLY A 107 -14.85 -12.86 12.02
N ILE A 108 -15.63 -13.56 12.84
CA ILE A 108 -15.13 -14.42 13.91
C ILE A 108 -14.81 -15.76 13.26
N GLU A 109 -13.53 -16.15 13.25
CA GLU A 109 -13.16 -17.50 12.81
C GLU A 109 -14.00 -18.52 13.57
N VAL A 110 -14.87 -19.23 12.85
CA VAL A 110 -15.57 -20.39 13.41
C VAL A 110 -14.51 -21.47 13.56
N PRO A 111 -14.23 -21.98 14.77
CA PRO A 111 -13.30 -23.08 14.96
C PRO A 111 -13.72 -24.26 14.06
N ARG A 112 -12.79 -24.76 13.25
CA ARG A 112 -12.99 -25.95 12.41
C ARG A 112 -12.70 -27.23 13.19
#